data_AF-A0A7V9H2Z1-F1
#
_entry.id   AF-A0A7V9H2Z1-F1
#
_cell.length_a   1.000
_cell.length_b   1.000
_cell.length_c   1.000
_cell.angle_alpha   90.00
_cell.angle_beta   90.00
_cell.angle_gamma   90.00
#
_symmetry.space_group_name_H-M   'P 1'
#
loop_
_entity.id
_entity.type
_entity.pdbx_description
1 polymer ?
#
loop_
_entity_poly.entity_id
_entity_poly.type
_entity_poly.pdbx_seq_one_letter_code
_entity_poly.pdbx_strand_id
1 'polypeptide(L)'
;MLARIGPRDSTGVSRAGVGTGVLLVALGAALWGTDGVLRVPLLREMSPASIVLGEHLILLLYSVPAVVLGWGALRRLGGRGWLALLVIGWGGSALATLLFTAAFLAGDPTVAILLQKTQPLFTIALAHVVLGEQLKLAYWPLFAAAMVGAYFVSFGNLSPFAALGSDTGAGALLAIGAAALWGSSTALGRFVLRDVPFHALTGARLLLALAPLAVIALAQGAFGEMGAGFAS
;
A
#
# COMPACT_ATOMS: atom_id res chain seq x y z
N MET A 1 52.04 -24.44 16.96
CA MET A 1 51.29 -23.84 15.83
C MET A 1 49.89 -23.50 16.32
N LEU A 2 49.71 -22.33 16.94
CA LEU A 2 48.43 -21.85 17.47
C LEU A 2 47.99 -20.66 16.62
N ALA A 3 46.95 -20.87 15.81
CA ALA A 3 46.36 -19.81 15.00
C ALA A 3 45.58 -18.86 15.92
N ARG A 4 46.05 -17.61 16.02
CA ARG A 4 45.28 -16.51 16.62
C ARG A 4 44.07 -16.23 15.74
N ILE A 5 42.88 -16.47 16.28
CA ILE A 5 41.63 -15.98 15.71
C ILE A 5 41.57 -14.48 16.00
N GLY A 6 41.76 -13.65 14.98
CA GLY A 6 41.54 -12.21 15.05
C GLY A 6 40.05 -11.89 15.24
N PRO A 7 39.72 -10.75 15.87
CA PRO A 7 38.33 -10.34 16.01
C PRO A 7 37.71 -10.08 14.63
N ARG A 8 36.53 -10.65 14.39
CA ARG A 8 35.72 -10.35 13.21
C ARG A 8 35.23 -8.92 13.32
N ASP A 9 35.66 -8.07 12.39
CA ASP A 9 35.14 -6.71 12.25
C ASP A 9 33.62 -6.76 12.15
N SER A 10 32.96 -6.14 13.14
CA SER A 10 31.54 -5.84 13.08
C SER A 10 31.31 -4.85 11.95
N THR A 11 30.48 -5.26 11.00
CA THR A 11 30.04 -4.44 9.87
C THR A 11 29.47 -3.12 10.37
N GLY A 12 30.26 -2.06 10.23
CA GLY A 12 29.85 -0.69 10.50
C GLY A 12 28.80 -0.26 9.48
N VAL A 13 27.53 -0.42 9.82
CA VAL A 13 26.47 0.34 9.14
C VAL A 13 26.76 1.81 9.45
N SER A 14 27.18 2.58 8.43
CA SER A 14 27.54 3.97 8.63
C SER A 14 26.32 4.73 9.21
N ARG A 15 26.54 5.56 10.24
CA ARG A 15 25.48 6.39 10.84
C ARG A 15 24.76 7.25 9.79
N ALA A 16 25.46 7.60 8.70
CA ALA A 16 24.90 8.32 7.55
C ALA A 16 23.84 7.49 6.78
N GLY A 17 24.02 6.18 6.66
CA GLY A 17 23.05 5.28 6.04
C GLY A 17 21.76 5.14 6.86
N VAL A 18 21.88 5.12 8.20
CA VAL A 18 20.72 5.06 9.11
C VAL A 18 19.90 6.36 9.02
N GLY A 19 20.55 7.53 9.03
CA GLY A 19 19.85 8.82 8.91
C GLY A 19 19.10 8.97 7.59
N THR A 20 19.70 8.53 6.49
CA THR A 20 19.06 8.59 5.15
C THR A 20 17.84 7.67 5.09
N GLY A 21 17.94 6.44 5.60
CA GLY A 21 16.80 5.51 5.63
C GLY A 21 15.62 6.04 6.45
N VAL A 22 15.88 6.60 7.64
CA VAL A 22 14.85 7.21 8.48
C VAL A 22 14.17 8.39 7.77
N LEU A 23 14.95 9.25 7.10
CA LEU A 23 14.41 10.39 6.35
C LEU A 23 13.50 9.94 5.20
N LEU A 24 13.90 8.90 4.45
CA LEU A 24 13.08 8.36 3.36
C LEU A 24 11.76 7.78 3.87
N VAL A 25 11.78 7.08 5.01
CA VAL A 25 10.57 6.56 5.66
C VAL A 25 9.67 7.72 6.12
N ALA A 26 10.25 8.75 6.75
CA ALA A 26 9.50 9.91 7.21
C ALA A 26 8.86 10.68 6.04
N LEU A 27 9.61 10.89 4.95
CA LEU A 27 9.10 11.53 3.74
C LEU A 27 7.97 10.71 3.11
N GLY A 28 8.14 9.40 2.98
CA GLY A 28 7.10 8.51 2.46
C GLY A 28 5.82 8.56 3.30
N ALA A 29 5.95 8.54 4.63
CA ALA A 29 4.82 8.66 5.55
C ALA A 29 4.12 10.03 5.45
N ALA A 30 4.88 11.12 5.28
CA ALA A 30 4.33 12.45 5.09
C ALA A 30 3.56 12.59 3.77
N LEU A 31 4.12 12.05 2.67
CA LEU A 31 3.43 12.01 1.38
C LEU A 31 2.15 11.18 1.44
N TRP A 32 2.19 10.02 2.09
CA TRP A 32 1.01 9.17 2.27
C TRP A 32 -0.07 9.85 3.13
N GLY A 33 0.31 10.54 4.21
CA GLY A 33 -0.63 11.32 5.01
C GLY A 33 -1.26 12.49 4.25
N THR A 34 -0.49 13.09 3.33
CA THR A 34 -0.97 14.20 2.48
C THR A 34 -2.02 13.73 1.46
N ASP A 35 -1.86 12.52 0.90
CA ASP A 35 -2.83 11.95 -0.06
C ASP A 35 -4.26 11.94 0.49
N GLY A 36 -4.45 11.46 1.73
CA GLY A 36 -5.77 11.44 2.36
C GLY A 36 -6.40 12.84 2.48
N VAL A 37 -5.59 13.86 2.78
CA VAL A 37 -6.05 15.26 2.89
C VAL A 37 -6.46 15.82 1.54
N LEU A 38 -5.70 15.52 0.48
CA LEU A 38 -5.99 15.98 -0.89
C LEU A 38 -7.20 15.25 -1.50
N ARG A 39 -7.43 14.00 -1.10
CA ARG A 39 -8.50 13.14 -1.61
C ARG A 39 -9.90 13.60 -1.19
N VAL A 40 -10.05 14.11 0.02
CA VAL A 40 -11.37 14.52 0.57
C VAL A 40 -12.02 15.65 -0.25
N PRO A 41 -11.32 16.74 -0.63
CA PRO A 41 -11.89 17.75 -1.53
C PRO A 41 -12.26 17.20 -2.91
N LEU A 42 -11.42 16.35 -3.50
CA LEU A 42 -11.66 15.77 -4.83
C LEU A 42 -12.92 14.91 -4.88
N LEU A 43 -13.26 14.23 -3.77
CA LEU A 43 -14.47 13.42 -3.65
C LEU A 43 -15.77 14.23 -3.71
N ARG A 44 -15.70 15.56 -3.63
CA ARG A 44 -16.88 16.43 -3.83
C ARG A 44 -17.19 16.65 -5.30
N GLU A 45 -16.19 16.54 -6.17
CA GLU A 45 -16.28 16.89 -7.59
C GLU A 45 -16.22 15.65 -8.50
N MET A 46 -15.62 14.55 -8.01
CA MET A 46 -15.29 13.38 -8.82
C MET A 46 -15.59 12.07 -8.09
N SER A 47 -15.97 11.03 -8.84
CA SER A 47 -16.14 9.69 -8.27
C SER A 47 -14.80 9.09 -7.81
N PRO A 48 -14.83 8.11 -6.87
CA PRO A 48 -13.64 7.36 -6.47
C PRO A 48 -12.87 6.75 -7.64
N ALA A 49 -13.55 6.25 -8.68
CA ALA A 49 -12.89 5.68 -9.85
C ALA A 49 -12.17 6.74 -10.68
N SER A 50 -12.78 7.90 -10.89
CA SER A 50 -12.15 9.03 -11.60
C SER A 50 -10.87 9.49 -10.89
N ILE A 51 -10.92 9.67 -9.57
CA ILE A 51 -9.77 10.09 -8.76
C ILE A 51 -8.63 9.07 -8.87
N VAL A 52 -8.92 7.79 -8.64
CA VAL A 52 -7.89 6.74 -8.62
C VAL A 52 -7.32 6.47 -10.01
N LEU A 53 -8.15 6.53 -11.05
CA LEU A 53 -7.67 6.42 -12.43
C LEU A 53 -6.76 7.61 -12.78
N GLY A 54 -7.17 8.85 -12.47
CA GLY A 54 -6.37 10.04 -12.68
C GLY A 54 -5.00 9.97 -11.97
N GLU A 55 -4.98 9.51 -10.72
CA GLU A 55 -3.75 9.25 -9.96
C GLU A 55 -2.83 8.29 -10.72
N HIS A 56 -3.36 7.14 -11.18
CA HIS A 56 -2.56 6.14 -11.90
C HIS A 56 -2.11 6.61 -13.29
N LEU A 57 -2.87 7.48 -13.96
CA LEU A 57 -2.46 8.11 -15.22
C LEU A 57 -1.27 9.05 -15.01
N ILE A 58 -1.26 9.84 -13.94
CA ILE A 58 -0.10 10.67 -13.60
C ILE A 58 1.10 9.79 -13.27
N LEU A 59 0.89 8.70 -12.53
CA LEU A 59 1.94 7.77 -12.15
C LEU A 59 2.57 7.04 -13.34
N LEU A 60 1.93 7.01 -14.52
CA LEU A 60 2.53 6.47 -15.75
C LEU A 60 3.87 7.13 -16.11
N LEU A 61 4.04 8.41 -15.78
CA LEU A 61 5.29 9.14 -15.98
C LEU A 61 6.48 8.44 -15.31
N TYR A 62 6.24 7.77 -14.19
CA TYR A 62 7.22 6.92 -13.52
C TYR A 62 7.10 5.45 -13.95
N SER A 63 5.88 4.91 -14.03
CA SER A 63 5.65 3.48 -14.19
C SER A 63 6.18 2.94 -15.51
N VAL A 64 5.97 3.65 -16.62
CA VAL A 64 6.42 3.24 -17.94
C VAL A 64 7.95 3.16 -18.02
N PRO A 65 8.73 4.21 -17.72
CA PRO A 65 10.18 4.11 -17.78
C PRO A 65 10.73 3.08 -16.80
N ALA A 66 10.16 2.96 -15.60
CA ALA A 66 10.60 1.97 -14.62
C ALA A 66 10.40 0.52 -15.10
N VAL A 67 9.27 0.22 -15.75
CA VAL A 67 9.02 -1.10 -16.36
C VAL A 67 9.93 -1.33 -17.55
N VAL A 68 10.13 -0.34 -18.42
CA VAL A 68 11.02 -0.46 -19.58
C VAL A 68 12.45 -0.80 -19.15
N LEU A 69 12.98 -0.07 -18.16
CA LEU A 69 14.31 -0.33 -17.60
C LEU A 69 14.41 -1.72 -16.95
N GLY A 70 13.34 -2.16 -16.29
CA GLY A 70 13.26 -3.44 -15.58
C GLY A 70 12.76 -4.63 -16.38
N TRP A 71 12.40 -4.45 -17.66
CA TRP A 71 11.66 -5.44 -18.43
C TRP A 71 12.38 -6.78 -18.54
N GLY A 72 13.72 -6.73 -18.61
CA GLY A 72 14.58 -7.91 -18.64
C GLY A 72 14.45 -8.81 -17.42
N ALA A 73 14.20 -8.25 -16.23
CA ALA A 73 13.96 -9.00 -15.00
C ALA A 73 12.51 -9.49 -14.92
N LEU A 74 11.54 -8.63 -15.27
CA LEU A 74 10.12 -8.97 -15.25
C LEU A 74 9.79 -10.17 -16.16
N ARG A 75 10.32 -10.21 -17.38
CA ARG A 75 10.09 -11.33 -18.31
C ARG A 75 10.67 -12.67 -17.86
N ARG A 76 11.58 -12.66 -16.89
CA ARG A 76 12.19 -13.88 -16.32
C ARG A 76 11.37 -14.44 -15.15
N LEU A 77 10.36 -13.72 -14.68
CA LEU A 77 9.44 -14.22 -13.66
C LEU A 77 8.73 -15.48 -14.17
N GLY A 78 8.72 -16.53 -13.35
CA GLY A 78 7.87 -17.69 -13.57
C GLY A 78 6.39 -17.38 -13.27
N GLY A 79 5.51 -18.35 -13.51
CA GLY A 79 4.06 -18.16 -13.35
C GLY A 79 3.63 -17.67 -11.95
N ARG A 80 4.29 -18.15 -10.89
CA ARG A 80 4.04 -17.69 -9.51
C ARG A 80 4.43 -16.22 -9.30
N GLY A 81 5.51 -15.77 -9.96
CA GLY A 81 5.95 -14.38 -9.93
C GLY A 81 4.98 -13.45 -10.64
N TRP A 82 4.50 -13.84 -11.83
CA TRP A 82 3.47 -13.10 -12.55
C TRP A 82 2.13 -13.06 -11.83
N LEU A 83 1.71 -14.18 -11.22
CA LEU A 83 0.50 -14.20 -10.40
C LEU A 83 0.62 -13.25 -9.21
N ALA A 84 1.74 -13.29 -8.49
CA ALA A 84 2.00 -12.35 -7.39
C ALA A 84 1.97 -10.90 -7.89
N LEU A 85 2.58 -10.62 -9.04
CA LEU A 85 2.62 -9.28 -9.63
C LEU A 85 1.23 -8.79 -10.06
N LEU A 86 0.37 -9.67 -10.60
CA LEU A 86 -1.02 -9.35 -10.90
C LEU A 86 -1.83 -9.05 -9.64
N VAL A 87 -1.67 -9.84 -8.58
CA VAL A 87 -2.33 -9.56 -7.29
C VAL A 87 -1.86 -8.22 -6.71
N ILE A 88 -0.58 -7.90 -6.83
CA ILE A 88 -0.01 -6.63 -6.40
C ILE A 88 -0.59 -5.44 -7.20
N GLY A 89 -0.64 -5.56 -8.53
CA GLY A 89 -1.15 -4.49 -9.39
C GLY A 89 -2.67 -4.33 -9.31
N TRP A 90 -3.42 -5.42 -9.52
CA TRP A 90 -4.88 -5.37 -9.56
C TRP A 90 -5.48 -5.27 -8.17
N GLY A 91 -5.03 -6.10 -7.24
CA GLY A 91 -5.49 -6.07 -5.86
C GLY A 91 -4.92 -4.87 -5.11
N GLY A 92 -3.60 -4.83 -4.97
CA GLY A 92 -2.92 -3.83 -4.14
C GLY A 92 -2.82 -2.43 -4.73
N SER A 93 -2.96 -2.21 -6.03
CA SER A 93 -2.85 -0.87 -6.60
C SER A 93 -4.20 -0.34 -7.07
N ALA A 94 -4.94 -1.12 -7.85
CA ALA A 94 -6.24 -0.70 -8.34
C ALA A 94 -7.34 -0.83 -7.26
N LEU A 95 -7.68 -2.06 -6.88
CA LEU A 95 -8.83 -2.32 -6.03
C LEU A 95 -8.65 -1.76 -4.62
N ALA A 96 -7.48 -1.94 -3.99
CA ALA A 96 -7.24 -1.42 -2.65
C ALA A 96 -7.42 0.10 -2.57
N THR A 97 -6.85 0.83 -3.54
CA THR A 97 -6.94 2.28 -3.59
C THR A 97 -8.37 2.73 -3.88
N LEU A 98 -9.07 2.05 -4.80
CA LEU A 98 -10.48 2.32 -5.08
C LEU A 98 -11.37 2.10 -3.86
N LEU A 99 -11.23 0.96 -3.17
CA LEU A 99 -11.99 0.64 -1.96
C LEU A 99 -11.69 1.64 -0.84
N PHE A 100 -10.43 2.04 -0.67
CA PHE A 100 -10.04 3.05 0.32
C PHE A 100 -10.67 4.42 0.01
N THR A 101 -10.63 4.85 -1.25
CA THR A 101 -11.30 6.08 -1.69
C THR A 101 -12.82 6.00 -1.51
N ALA A 102 -13.42 4.86 -1.85
CA ALA A 102 -14.85 4.64 -1.66
C ALA A 102 -15.22 4.61 -0.16
N ALA A 103 -14.34 4.13 0.71
CA ALA A 103 -14.54 4.17 2.16
C ALA A 103 -14.58 5.60 2.71
N PHE A 104 -13.81 6.52 2.12
CA PHE A 104 -13.86 7.96 2.47
C PHE A 104 -15.18 8.61 2.07
N LEU A 105 -15.80 8.14 0.99
CA LEU A 105 -17.10 8.64 0.52
C LEU A 105 -18.27 8.02 1.31
N ALA A 106 -18.20 6.72 1.58
CA ALA A 106 -19.28 5.94 2.21
C ALA A 106 -19.30 6.01 3.74
N GLY A 107 -18.29 6.61 4.37
CA GLY A 107 -18.18 6.67 5.82
C GLY A 107 -17.24 7.77 6.28
N ASP A 108 -16.81 7.68 7.54
CA ASP A 108 -15.89 8.65 8.13
C ASP A 108 -14.43 8.38 7.67
N PRO A 109 -13.74 9.35 7.04
CA PRO A 109 -12.36 9.18 6.60
C PRO A 109 -11.38 8.83 7.74
N THR A 110 -11.62 9.31 8.96
CA THR A 110 -10.81 8.99 10.14
C THR A 110 -10.94 7.51 10.50
N VAL A 111 -12.15 6.96 10.42
CA VAL A 111 -12.40 5.52 10.61
C VAL A 111 -11.71 4.71 9.52
N ALA A 112 -11.80 5.14 8.25
CA ALA A 112 -11.10 4.46 7.15
C ALA A 112 -9.59 4.44 7.37
N ILE A 113 -8.99 5.58 7.74
CA ILE A 113 -7.55 5.69 8.07
C ILE A 113 -7.17 4.80 9.27
N LEU A 114 -8.02 4.71 10.29
CA LEU A 114 -7.79 3.81 11.42
C LEU A 114 -7.76 2.35 11.00
N LEU A 115 -8.73 1.93 10.18
CA LEU A 115 -8.82 0.56 9.72
C LEU A 115 -7.61 0.17 8.85
N GLN A 116 -6.95 1.13 8.19
CA GLN A 116 -5.67 0.87 7.50
C GLN A 116 -4.55 0.43 8.43
N LYS A 117 -4.62 0.73 9.73
CA LYS A 117 -3.62 0.23 10.70
C LYS A 117 -3.71 -1.26 10.94
N THR A 118 -4.75 -1.92 10.42
CA THR A 118 -4.86 -3.38 10.42
C THR A 118 -4.04 -4.05 9.30
N GLN A 119 -3.51 -3.29 8.31
CA GLN A 119 -2.64 -3.83 7.24
C GLN A 119 -1.53 -4.78 7.71
N PRO A 120 -0.82 -4.51 8.83
CA PRO A 120 0.21 -5.42 9.32
C PRO A 120 -0.33 -6.82 9.63
N LEU A 121 -1.58 -6.97 10.10
CA LEU A 121 -2.18 -8.28 10.39
C LEU A 121 -2.24 -9.15 9.14
N PHE A 122 -2.75 -8.60 8.04
CA PHE A 122 -2.84 -9.28 6.75
C PHE A 122 -1.46 -9.55 6.15
N THR A 123 -0.54 -8.58 6.30
CA THR A 123 0.84 -8.73 5.84
C THR A 123 1.54 -9.89 6.53
N ILE A 124 1.45 -9.96 7.86
CA ILE A 124 2.03 -11.02 8.69
C ILE A 124 1.41 -12.37 8.33
N ALA A 125 0.07 -12.44 8.27
CA ALA A 125 -0.64 -13.67 7.96
C ALA A 125 -0.21 -14.22 6.59
N LEU A 126 -0.16 -13.37 5.56
CA LEU A 126 0.25 -13.80 4.24
C LEU A 126 1.75 -14.09 4.15
N ALA A 127 2.61 -13.34 4.83
CA ALA A 127 4.04 -13.62 4.89
C ALA A 127 4.32 -14.99 5.55
N HIS A 128 3.57 -15.35 6.58
CA HIS A 128 3.65 -16.68 7.18
C HIS A 128 3.34 -17.79 6.16
N VAL A 129 2.26 -17.64 5.39
CA VAL A 129 1.81 -18.64 4.42
C VAL A 129 2.71 -18.69 3.17
N VAL A 130 3.06 -17.53 2.60
CA VAL A 130 3.76 -17.44 1.30
C VAL A 130 5.27 -17.52 1.46
N LEU A 131 5.82 -16.89 2.49
CA LEU A 131 7.27 -16.82 2.72
C LEU A 131 7.76 -17.85 3.74
N GLY A 132 6.85 -18.52 4.46
CA GLY A 132 7.19 -19.49 5.50
C GLY A 132 7.73 -18.84 6.78
N GLU A 133 7.46 -17.55 7.00
CA GLU A 133 8.05 -16.79 8.09
C GLU A 133 7.39 -17.11 9.43
N GLN A 134 8.17 -17.60 10.39
CA GLN A 134 7.70 -17.84 11.75
C GLN A 134 8.03 -16.66 12.65
N LEU A 135 6.99 -16.01 13.20
CA LEU A 135 7.16 -14.96 14.18
C LEU A 135 7.54 -15.56 15.53
N LYS A 136 8.57 -15.00 16.17
CA LYS A 136 8.93 -15.35 17.54
C LYS A 136 7.79 -14.96 18.47
N LEU A 137 7.54 -15.75 19.52
CA LEU A 137 6.48 -15.46 20.49
C LEU A 137 6.61 -14.06 21.13
N ALA A 138 7.84 -13.59 21.30
CA ALA A 138 8.16 -12.26 21.81
C ALA A 138 7.71 -11.10 20.89
N TYR A 139 7.41 -11.35 19.62
CA TYR A 139 6.92 -10.33 18.68
C TYR A 139 5.51 -9.86 19.03
N TRP A 140 4.62 -10.78 19.43
CA TRP A 140 3.21 -10.52 19.67
C TRP A 140 2.92 -9.44 20.73
N PRO A 141 3.59 -9.40 21.90
CA PRO A 141 3.37 -8.31 22.87
C PRO A 141 3.83 -6.95 22.33
N LEU A 142 4.95 -6.90 21.59
CA LEU A 142 5.42 -5.64 20.98
C LEU A 142 4.47 -5.16 19.89
N PHE A 143 3.96 -6.10 19.08
CA PHE A 143 2.97 -5.81 18.04
C PHE A 143 1.67 -5.27 18.65
N ALA A 144 1.17 -5.91 19.71
CA ALA A 144 -0.01 -5.43 20.43
C ALA A 144 0.22 -4.02 21.01
N ALA A 145 1.37 -3.77 21.64
CA ALA A 145 1.72 -2.45 22.14
C ALA A 145 1.79 -1.39 21.03
N ALA A 146 2.34 -1.72 19.85
CA ALA A 146 2.40 -0.83 18.71
C ALA A 146 1.00 -0.50 18.14
N MET A 147 0.10 -1.49 18.06
CA MET A 147 -1.28 -1.28 17.64
C MET A 147 -2.05 -0.39 18.61
N VAL A 148 -1.91 -0.62 19.92
CA VAL A 148 -2.52 0.21 20.97
C VAL A 148 -1.96 1.63 20.94
N GLY A 149 -0.64 1.80 20.84
CA GLY A 149 -0.01 3.12 20.71
C GLY A 149 -0.46 3.87 19.47
N ALA A 150 -0.51 3.20 18.32
CA ALA A 150 -1.01 3.80 17.08
C ALA A 150 -2.48 4.20 17.22
N TYR A 151 -3.31 3.43 17.92
CA TYR A 151 -4.70 3.80 18.20
C TYR A 151 -4.79 5.09 19.03
N PHE A 152 -4.11 5.14 20.19
CA PHE A 152 -4.18 6.30 21.07
C PHE A 152 -3.65 7.58 20.42
N VAL A 153 -2.56 7.51 19.65
CA VAL A 153 -2.03 8.67 18.89
C VAL A 153 -3.05 9.24 17.92
N SER A 154 -3.92 8.41 17.34
CA SER A 154 -4.91 8.90 16.37
C SER A 154 -6.22 9.39 16.99
N PHE A 155 -6.61 8.92 18.17
CA PHE A 155 -7.95 9.17 18.69
C PHE A 155 -7.98 9.85 20.05
N GLY A 156 -6.95 9.68 20.88
CA GLY A 156 -6.93 10.19 22.26
C GLY A 156 -8.02 9.64 23.19
N ASN A 157 -9.01 8.88 22.69
CA ASN A 157 -10.11 8.27 23.42
C ASN A 157 -10.62 6.97 22.74
N LEU A 158 -11.56 6.27 23.38
CA LEU A 158 -12.15 5.00 22.90
C LEU A 158 -13.43 5.18 22.05
N SER A 159 -13.74 6.40 21.61
CA SER A 159 -14.99 6.74 20.90
C SER A 159 -15.10 6.36 19.41
N PRO A 160 -14.06 5.98 18.62
CA PRO A 160 -14.25 5.70 17.19
C PRO A 160 -15.17 4.50 16.91
N PHE A 161 -15.39 3.62 17.90
CA PHE A 161 -16.33 2.50 17.77
C PHE A 161 -17.81 2.92 17.92
N ALA A 162 -18.10 4.09 18.51
CA ALA A 162 -19.46 4.63 18.57
C ALA A 162 -19.97 5.02 17.17
N ALA A 163 -19.05 5.34 16.25
CA ALA A 163 -19.37 5.63 14.84
C ALA A 163 -19.71 4.39 14.02
N LEU A 164 -19.54 3.16 14.52
CA LEU A 164 -19.86 1.91 13.80
C LEU A 164 -21.37 1.56 13.79
N GLY A 165 -22.22 2.42 14.37
CA GLY A 165 -23.63 2.13 14.64
C GLY A 165 -24.65 2.50 13.54
N SER A 166 -24.30 3.21 12.47
CA SER A 166 -25.26 3.63 11.42
C SER A 166 -24.54 4.01 10.12
N ASP A 167 -24.98 3.51 8.95
CA ASP A 167 -24.49 3.78 7.57
C ASP A 167 -22.98 3.67 7.28
N THR A 168 -22.12 3.69 8.29
CA THR A 168 -20.65 3.58 8.29
C THR A 168 -20.14 2.14 8.13
N GLY A 169 -20.99 1.13 8.31
CA GLY A 169 -20.59 -0.27 8.20
C GLY A 169 -20.04 -0.63 6.82
N ALA A 170 -20.64 -0.07 5.76
CA ALA A 170 -20.16 -0.27 4.40
C ALA A 170 -18.77 0.36 4.19
N GLY A 171 -18.56 1.61 4.62
CA GLY A 171 -17.26 2.27 4.56
C GLY A 171 -16.17 1.51 5.34
N ALA A 172 -16.51 0.98 6.51
CA ALA A 172 -15.59 0.16 7.30
C ALA A 172 -15.20 -1.14 6.59
N LEU A 173 -16.14 -1.85 5.96
CA LEU A 173 -15.86 -3.06 5.19
C LEU A 173 -14.97 -2.77 3.97
N LEU A 174 -15.22 -1.66 3.27
CA LEU A 174 -14.38 -1.21 2.16
C LEU A 174 -12.95 -0.92 2.63
N ALA A 175 -12.79 -0.21 3.76
CA ALA A 175 -11.47 0.07 4.33
C ALA A 175 -10.74 -1.21 4.78
N ILE A 176 -11.41 -2.15 5.44
CA ILE A 176 -10.82 -3.45 5.80
C ILE A 176 -10.40 -4.23 4.55
N GLY A 177 -11.25 -4.24 3.51
CA GLY A 177 -10.91 -4.83 2.22
C GLY A 177 -9.66 -4.21 1.59
N ALA A 178 -9.55 -2.88 1.62
CA ALA A 178 -8.37 -2.16 1.18
C ALA A 178 -7.12 -2.54 2.00
N ALA A 179 -7.23 -2.57 3.33
CA ALA A 179 -6.15 -2.97 4.23
C ALA A 179 -5.68 -4.41 3.96
N ALA A 180 -6.60 -5.33 3.69
CA ALA A 180 -6.29 -6.71 3.35
C ALA A 180 -5.52 -6.81 2.03
N LEU A 181 -5.97 -6.10 0.99
CA LEU A 181 -5.32 -6.09 -0.32
C LEU A 181 -3.93 -5.43 -0.29
N TRP A 182 -3.78 -4.30 0.41
CA TRP A 182 -2.48 -3.62 0.58
C TRP A 182 -1.51 -4.42 1.42
N GLY A 183 -1.95 -4.96 2.56
CA GLY A 183 -1.10 -5.79 3.41
C GLY A 183 -0.63 -7.06 2.68
N SER A 184 -1.54 -7.72 1.98
CA SER A 184 -1.23 -8.90 1.15
C SER A 184 -0.22 -8.57 0.04
N SER A 185 -0.42 -7.44 -0.65
CA SER A 185 0.49 -7.00 -1.72
C SER A 185 1.88 -6.63 -1.20
N THR A 186 1.99 -6.19 0.06
CA THR A 186 3.28 -5.94 0.71
C THR A 186 4.06 -7.24 0.94
N ALA A 187 3.39 -8.29 1.43
CA ALA A 187 4.02 -9.60 1.61
C ALA A 187 4.42 -10.24 0.26
N LEU A 188 3.55 -10.18 -0.76
CA LEU A 188 3.85 -10.65 -2.10
C LEU A 188 4.95 -9.82 -2.79
N GLY A 189 5.02 -8.52 -2.53
CA GLY A 189 6.08 -7.67 -3.05
C GLY A 189 7.46 -8.16 -2.64
N ARG A 190 7.62 -8.57 -1.37
CA ARG A 190 8.87 -9.17 -0.88
C ARG A 190 9.23 -10.48 -1.59
N PHE A 191 8.24 -11.27 -2.00
CA PHE A 191 8.48 -12.46 -2.83
C PHE A 191 9.06 -12.07 -4.20
N VAL A 192 8.44 -11.11 -4.90
CA VAL A 192 8.87 -10.69 -6.25
C VAL A 192 10.20 -9.92 -6.24
N LEU A 193 10.48 -9.15 -5.19
CA LEU A 193 11.73 -8.38 -5.04
C LEU A 193 13.01 -9.24 -4.96
N ARG A 194 12.89 -10.56 -4.81
CA ARG A 194 14.04 -11.48 -4.87
C ARG A 194 14.66 -11.52 -6.26
N ASP A 195 13.84 -11.37 -7.30
CA ASP A 195 14.23 -11.57 -8.69
C ASP A 195 14.13 -10.28 -9.54
N VAL A 196 13.44 -9.26 -9.02
CA VAL A 196 13.10 -8.03 -9.75
C VAL A 196 13.55 -6.80 -8.95
N PRO A 197 14.22 -5.82 -9.58
CA PRO A 197 14.64 -4.62 -8.88
C PRO A 197 13.43 -3.78 -8.44
N PHE A 198 13.58 -3.05 -7.33
CA PHE A 198 12.49 -2.31 -6.70
C PHE A 198 11.76 -1.34 -7.64
N HIS A 199 12.49 -0.59 -8.47
CA HIS A 199 11.88 0.34 -9.42
C HIS A 199 10.95 -0.38 -10.41
N ALA A 200 11.36 -1.55 -10.92
CA ALA A 200 10.59 -2.31 -11.89
C ALA A 200 9.34 -2.92 -11.27
N LEU A 201 9.42 -3.41 -10.02
CA LEU A 201 8.25 -3.88 -9.28
C LEU A 201 7.25 -2.74 -9.06
N THR A 202 7.71 -1.58 -8.57
CA THR A 202 6.84 -0.43 -8.32
C THR A 202 6.22 0.07 -9.62
N GLY A 203 6.99 0.16 -10.70
CA GLY A 203 6.47 0.52 -12.01
C GLY A 203 5.43 -0.48 -12.52
N ALA A 204 5.71 -1.79 -12.43
CA ALA A 204 4.80 -2.82 -12.90
C ALA A 204 3.51 -2.89 -12.06
N ARG A 205 3.61 -2.70 -10.74
CA ARG A 205 2.44 -2.59 -9.83
C ARG A 205 1.47 -1.51 -10.32
N LEU A 206 1.99 -0.33 -10.59
CA LEU A 206 1.21 0.84 -10.99
C LEU A 206 0.68 0.69 -12.42
N LEU A 207 1.50 0.18 -13.34
CA LEU A 207 1.13 -0.01 -14.74
C LEU A 207 0.02 -1.07 -14.90
N LEU A 208 0.13 -2.20 -14.19
CA LEU A 208 -0.87 -3.27 -14.25
C LEU A 208 -2.21 -2.87 -13.62
N ALA A 209 -2.22 -1.88 -12.72
CA ALA A 209 -3.42 -1.35 -12.11
C ALA A 209 -4.38 -0.71 -13.13
N LEU A 210 -3.84 -0.17 -14.24
CA LEU A 210 -4.64 0.55 -15.22
C LEU A 210 -5.69 -0.31 -15.89
N ALA A 211 -5.41 -1.60 -16.14
CA ALA A 211 -6.37 -2.48 -16.80
C ALA A 211 -7.68 -2.61 -15.99
N PRO A 212 -7.68 -3.04 -14.72
CA PRO A 212 -8.91 -3.08 -13.93
C PRO A 212 -9.50 -1.69 -13.66
N LEU A 213 -8.67 -0.66 -13.46
CA LEU A 213 -9.18 0.71 -13.26
C LEU A 213 -9.91 1.25 -14.49
N ALA A 214 -9.38 1.04 -15.69
CA ALA A 214 -10.02 1.46 -16.93
C ALA A 214 -11.35 0.74 -17.13
N VAL A 215 -11.42 -0.57 -16.87
CA VAL A 215 -12.67 -1.34 -16.96
C VAL A 215 -13.71 -0.80 -15.99
N ILE A 216 -13.33 -0.56 -14.73
CA ILE A 216 -14.23 -0.03 -13.71
C ILE A 216 -14.68 1.39 -14.07
N ALA A 217 -13.75 2.25 -14.50
CA ALA A 217 -14.05 3.63 -14.88
C ALA A 217 -14.96 3.71 -16.11
N LEU A 218 -14.78 2.83 -17.10
CA LEU A 218 -15.69 2.71 -18.23
C LEU A 218 -17.10 2.29 -17.78
N ALA A 219 -17.18 1.30 -16.89
CA ALA A 219 -18.47 0.81 -16.37
C ALA A 219 -19.20 1.87 -15.53
N GLN A 220 -18.47 2.78 -14.88
CA GLN A 220 -19.01 3.83 -14.01
C GLN A 220 -19.15 5.20 -14.69
N GLY A 221 -18.76 5.35 -15.96
CA GLY A 221 -18.82 6.63 -16.68
C GLY A 221 -17.79 7.67 -16.24
N ALA A 222 -16.78 7.27 -15.46
CA ALA A 222 -15.76 8.15 -14.86
C ALA A 222 -14.92 8.94 -15.89
N PHE A 223 -14.76 8.43 -17.11
CA PHE A 223 -14.06 9.18 -18.18
C PHE A 223 -14.77 10.49 -18.56
N GLY A 224 -16.11 10.53 -18.48
CA GLY A 224 -16.89 11.74 -18.73
C GLY A 224 -16.71 12.79 -17.63
N GLU A 225 -16.65 12.35 -16.36
CA GLU A 225 -16.40 13.22 -15.21
C GLU A 225 -15.04 13.91 -15.30
N MET A 226 -13.98 13.13 -15.62
CA MET A 226 -12.64 13.67 -15.79
C MET A 226 -12.59 14.73 -16.90
N GLY A 227 -13.27 14.49 -18.03
CA GLY A 227 -13.33 15.47 -19.13
C GLY A 227 -14.06 16.76 -18.76
N ALA A 228 -15.13 16.67 -17.96
CA ALA A 228 -15.89 17.83 -17.50
C ALA A 228 -15.10 18.68 -16.48
N GLY A 229 -14.35 18.06 -15.57
CA GLY A 229 -13.55 18.76 -14.57
C GLY A 229 -12.37 19.57 -15.13
N PHE A 230 -11.87 19.25 -16.33
CA PHE A 230 -10.86 20.06 -17.02
C PHE A 230 -11.46 21.21 -17.87
N ALA A 231 -12.77 21.20 -18.08
CA ALA A 231 -13.47 22.18 -18.92
C ALA A 231 -14.09 23.35 -18.12
N SER A 232 -14.12 23.25 -16.78
CA SER A 232 -14.57 24.27 -15.82
C SER A 232 -13.41 25.06 -15.24
#